data_AF-A0A964XYB3-F1
#
_entry.id   AF-A0A964XYB3-F1
#
_cell.length_a   1.000
_cell.length_b   1.000
_cell.length_c   1.000
_cell.angle_alpha   90.00
_cell.angle_beta   90.00
_cell.angle_gamma   90.00
#
_symmetry.space_group_name_H-M   'P 1'
#
loop_
_entity.id
_entity.type
_entity.pdbx_description
1 polymer ?
#
loop_
_entity_poly.entity_id
_entity_poly.type
_entity_poly.pdbx_seq_one_letter_code
_entity_poly.pdbx_strand_id
1 'polypeptide(L)'
;MRALDLAWRAPLAERSTRWALGLAALLHVIWATSMGLSPDEAHYALYGQHLAWSYYDHPPLVGWLQSVVLWVSDSDLALRWWPLALWWITGSLLLSFNDMVFPWVKSCRWWGLRVDAWLWLGSVLPHLMGLAMVPDALLMPLTLALMHLVWRLALAQGSQTSNWGLWLALGLGLGLAGLSKYT
;
A
#
# COMPACT_ATOMS: atom_id res chain seq x y z
N MET A 1 -7.09 -22.71 -33.81
CA MET A 1 -7.47 -23.24 -32.48
C MET A 1 -6.54 -22.76 -31.35
N ARG A 2 -6.22 -21.45 -31.25
CA ARG A 2 -5.41 -20.90 -30.11
C ARG A 2 -6.03 -19.68 -29.42
N ALA A 3 -7.00 -19.02 -30.05
CA ALA A 3 -7.61 -17.79 -29.50
C ALA A 3 -8.71 -18.07 -28.45
N LEU A 4 -9.43 -19.19 -28.54
CA LEU A 4 -10.52 -19.53 -27.64
C LEU A 4 -10.04 -20.02 -26.25
N ASP A 5 -8.86 -20.66 -26.18
CA ASP A 5 -8.29 -21.16 -24.92
C ASP A 5 -7.72 -20.05 -24.01
N LEU A 6 -7.36 -18.90 -24.59
CA LEU A 6 -6.80 -17.77 -23.84
C LEU A 6 -7.89 -16.95 -23.12
N ALA A 7 -9.09 -16.87 -23.69
CA ALA A 7 -10.16 -16.02 -23.18
C ALA A 7 -10.78 -16.53 -21.86
N TRP A 8 -10.94 -17.85 -21.67
CA TRP A 8 -11.51 -18.40 -20.43
C TRP A 8 -10.52 -18.41 -19.25
N ARG A 9 -9.21 -18.39 -19.52
CA ARG A 9 -8.15 -18.44 -18.49
C ARG A 9 -7.93 -17.08 -17.82
N ALA A 10 -8.22 -15.97 -18.50
CA ALA A 10 -7.98 -14.63 -17.99
C ALA A 10 -8.78 -14.29 -16.70
N PRO A 11 -10.10 -14.56 -16.61
CA PRO A 11 -10.89 -14.29 -15.40
C PRO A 11 -10.45 -15.11 -14.19
N LEU A 12 -10.10 -16.39 -14.40
CA LEU A 12 -9.63 -17.27 -13.33
C LEU A 12 -8.27 -16.87 -12.80
N ALA A 13 -7.41 -16.32 -13.66
CA ALA A 13 -6.08 -15.89 -13.29
C ALA A 13 -6.05 -14.50 -12.58
N GLU A 14 -7.04 -13.65 -12.82
CA GLU A 14 -7.27 -12.48 -11.97
C GLU A 14 -7.84 -12.86 -10.60
N ARG A 15 -8.69 -13.90 -10.57
CA ARG A 15 -9.19 -14.47 -9.32
C ARG A 15 -8.06 -15.10 -8.50
N SER A 16 -7.16 -15.89 -9.09
CA SER A 16 -6.01 -16.50 -8.38
C SER A 16 -5.08 -15.44 -7.77
N THR A 17 -4.81 -14.34 -8.50
CA THR A 17 -3.97 -13.25 -8.00
C THR A 17 -4.58 -12.60 -6.75
N ARG A 18 -5.90 -12.33 -6.78
CA ARG A 18 -6.62 -11.80 -5.61
C ARG A 18 -6.62 -12.76 -4.44
N TRP A 19 -6.80 -14.06 -4.68
CA TRP A 19 -6.73 -15.08 -3.62
C TRP A 19 -5.34 -15.18 -3.01
N ALA A 20 -4.27 -15.10 -3.81
CA ALA A 20 -2.90 -15.15 -3.30
C ALA A 20 -2.57 -13.94 -2.42
N LEU A 21 -2.95 -12.73 -2.85
CA LEU A 21 -2.86 -11.54 -2.01
C LEU A 21 -3.68 -11.73 -0.72
N GLY A 22 -4.91 -12.22 -0.85
CA GLY A 22 -5.82 -12.48 0.28
C GLY A 22 -5.23 -13.43 1.31
N LEU A 23 -4.64 -14.52 0.83
CA LEU A 23 -3.95 -15.50 1.67
C LEU A 23 -2.74 -14.87 2.37
N ALA A 24 -1.91 -14.12 1.65
CA ALA A 24 -0.75 -13.44 2.25
C ALA A 24 -1.16 -12.41 3.31
N ALA A 25 -2.22 -11.63 3.07
CA ALA A 25 -2.77 -10.71 4.07
C ALA A 25 -3.26 -11.46 5.31
N LEU A 26 -3.96 -12.59 5.13
CA LEU A 26 -4.39 -13.43 6.26
C LEU A 26 -3.19 -13.98 7.05
N LEU A 27 -2.13 -14.40 6.37
CA LEU A 27 -0.89 -14.84 7.03
C LEU A 27 -0.26 -13.71 7.85
N HIS A 28 -0.29 -12.46 7.36
CA HIS A 28 0.16 -11.32 8.17
C HIS A 28 -0.69 -11.12 9.42
N VAL A 29 -2.02 -11.26 9.35
CA VAL A 29 -2.88 -11.17 10.54
C VAL A 29 -2.51 -12.25 11.55
N ILE A 30 -2.31 -13.50 11.10
CA ILE A 30 -1.90 -14.61 11.98
C ILE A 30 -0.55 -14.30 12.63
N TRP A 31 0.43 -13.86 11.86
CA TRP A 31 1.77 -13.53 12.38
C TRP A 31 1.74 -12.34 13.36
N ALA A 32 0.94 -11.32 13.06
CA ALA A 32 0.72 -10.16 13.92
C ALA A 32 0.13 -10.53 15.29
N THR A 33 -0.56 -11.66 15.42
CA THR A 33 -1.05 -12.15 16.72
C THR A 33 -0.02 -12.96 17.52
N SER A 34 1.05 -13.44 16.88
CA SER A 34 2.05 -14.32 17.50
C SER A 34 3.29 -13.62 18.05
N MET A 35 3.45 -12.32 17.78
CA MET A 35 4.66 -11.56 18.13
C MET A 35 4.30 -10.35 18.97
N GLY A 36 5.13 -10.05 19.97
CA GLY A 36 5.05 -8.77 20.69
C GLY A 36 5.40 -7.58 19.78
N LEU A 37 5.13 -6.35 20.24
CA LEU A 37 5.62 -5.14 19.57
C LEU A 37 7.16 -5.10 19.55
N SER A 38 7.72 -4.72 18.39
CA SER A 38 9.11 -4.30 18.28
C SER A 38 9.34 -2.92 18.92
N PRO A 39 10.60 -2.53 19.21
CA PRO A 39 10.91 -1.21 19.76
C PRO A 39 10.38 -0.06 18.89
N ASP A 40 10.49 -0.18 17.56
CA ASP A 40 10.01 0.84 16.63
C ASP A 40 8.48 0.95 16.69
N GLU A 41 7.75 -0.18 16.71
CA GLU A 41 6.30 -0.16 16.83
C GLU A 41 5.84 0.47 18.14
N ALA A 42 6.48 0.12 19.26
CA ALA A 42 6.17 0.70 20.56
C ALA A 42 6.43 2.20 20.60
N HIS A 43 7.54 2.65 20.00
CA HIS A 43 7.88 4.07 19.86
C HIS A 43 6.82 4.83 19.05
N TYR A 44 6.37 4.29 17.91
CA TYR A 44 5.33 4.92 17.11
C TYR A 44 3.92 4.81 17.71
N ALA A 45 3.63 3.79 18.51
CA ALA A 45 2.41 3.72 19.30
C ALA A 45 2.37 4.82 20.37
N LEU A 46 3.51 5.14 21.00
CA LEU A 46 3.62 6.23 21.97
C LEU A 46 3.30 7.59 21.33
N TYR A 47 3.64 7.80 20.06
CA TYR A 47 3.24 9.02 19.33
C TYR A 47 1.72 9.14 19.23
N GLY A 48 1.00 8.02 19.14
CA GLY A 48 -0.46 8.01 19.18
C GLY A 48 -1.05 8.45 20.53
N GLN A 49 -0.32 8.28 21.63
CA GLN A 49 -0.71 8.75 22.97
C GLN A 49 -0.39 10.22 23.20
N HIS A 50 0.63 10.75 22.51
CA HIS A 50 1.12 12.12 22.67
C HIS A 50 1.11 12.89 21.35
N LEU A 51 -0.09 13.11 20.82
CA LEU A 51 -0.29 13.78 19.53
C LEU A 51 0.43 15.14 19.47
N ALA A 52 1.33 15.27 18.51
CA ALA A 52 2.03 16.50 18.17
C ALA A 52 1.96 16.78 16.67
N TRP A 53 2.33 18.01 16.28
CA TRP A 53 2.48 18.40 14.87
C TRP A 53 3.83 17.97 14.27
N SER A 54 4.79 17.60 15.10
CA SER A 54 6.10 17.08 14.71
C SER A 54 6.72 16.41 15.94
N TYR A 55 7.40 15.28 15.72
CA TYR A 55 8.21 14.61 16.72
C TYR A 55 9.69 14.87 16.43
N TYR A 56 10.54 14.60 17.41
CA TYR A 56 11.97 14.90 17.32
C TYR A 56 12.63 14.31 16.07
N ASP A 57 12.25 13.09 15.69
CA ASP A 57 12.83 12.32 14.60
C ASP A 57 11.91 12.16 13.37
N HIS A 58 10.59 12.33 13.52
CA HIS A 58 9.63 12.02 12.46
C HIS A 58 8.45 13.01 12.36
N PRO A 59 7.86 13.13 11.15
CA PRO A 59 6.57 13.78 10.95
C PRO A 59 5.40 13.13 11.70
N PRO A 60 4.24 13.79 11.79
CA PRO A 60 3.22 13.41 12.75
C PRO A 60 2.25 12.30 12.31
N LEU A 61 2.18 11.97 11.02
CA LEU A 61 1.08 11.17 10.46
C LEU A 61 1.00 9.76 11.06
N VAL A 62 2.15 9.13 11.36
CA VAL A 62 2.18 7.81 12.02
C VAL A 62 1.47 7.87 13.37
N GLY A 63 1.82 8.87 14.20
CA GLY A 63 1.19 9.09 15.50
C GLY A 63 -0.29 9.41 15.38
N TRP A 64 -0.68 10.26 14.44
CA TRP A 64 -2.09 10.60 14.20
C TRP A 64 -2.92 9.36 13.87
N LEU A 65 -2.41 8.48 12.99
CA LEU A 65 -3.08 7.25 12.65
C LEU A 65 -3.13 6.26 13.81
N GLN A 66 -2.03 6.11 14.55
CA GLN A 66 -2.02 5.25 15.75
C GLN A 66 -2.97 5.76 16.83
N SER A 67 -3.15 7.06 16.97
CA SER A 67 -4.15 7.61 17.91
C SER A 67 -5.55 7.10 17.59
N VAL A 68 -5.95 7.04 16.32
CA VAL A 68 -7.28 6.51 15.93
C VAL A 68 -7.48 5.07 16.40
N VAL A 69 -6.43 4.25 16.30
CA VAL A 69 -6.48 2.85 16.75
C VAL A 69 -6.58 2.76 18.27
N LEU A 70 -5.80 3.58 18.98
CA LEU A 70 -5.77 3.60 20.45
C LEU A 70 -7.12 3.99 21.08
N TRP A 71 -8.01 4.65 20.34
CA TRP A 71 -9.38 4.90 20.80
C TRP A 71 -10.22 3.61 20.88
N VAL A 72 -9.80 2.57 20.15
CA VAL A 72 -10.51 1.28 20.08
C VAL A 72 -9.79 0.23 20.93
N SER A 73 -8.47 0.10 20.82
CA SER A 73 -7.67 -0.87 21.57
C SER A 73 -6.18 -0.53 21.53
N ASP A 74 -5.47 -0.86 22.60
CA ASP A 74 -4.01 -0.80 22.75
C ASP A 74 -3.33 -2.16 22.52
N SER A 75 -4.07 -3.18 22.08
CA SER A 75 -3.49 -4.50 21.78
C SER A 75 -2.54 -4.46 20.60
N ASP A 76 -1.52 -5.34 20.62
CA ASP A 76 -0.51 -5.45 19.57
C ASP A 76 -1.11 -5.64 18.17
N LEU A 77 -2.20 -6.43 18.07
CA LEU A 77 -2.91 -6.61 16.80
C LEU A 77 -3.60 -5.33 16.33
N ALA A 78 -4.23 -4.59 17.25
CA ALA A 78 -4.91 -3.34 16.92
C ALA A 78 -3.93 -2.31 16.35
N LEU A 79 -2.78 -2.15 16.99
CA LEU A 79 -1.70 -1.26 16.55
C LEU A 79 -1.14 -1.62 15.17
N ARG A 80 -1.40 -2.85 14.68
CA ARG A 80 -1.00 -3.34 13.36
C ARG A 80 -2.10 -3.23 12.30
N TRP A 81 -3.30 -2.72 12.62
CA TRP A 81 -4.37 -2.56 11.62
C TRP A 81 -3.96 -1.71 10.43
N TRP A 82 -3.24 -0.61 10.68
CA TRP A 82 -2.73 0.26 9.63
C TRP A 82 -1.69 -0.43 8.73
N PRO A 83 -0.55 -0.95 9.22
CA PRO A 83 0.43 -1.59 8.34
C PRO A 83 -0.16 -2.77 7.56
N LEU A 84 -1.07 -3.56 8.16
CA LEU A 84 -1.79 -4.63 7.48
C LEU A 84 -2.63 -4.11 6.30
N ALA A 85 -3.39 -3.04 6.53
CA ALA A 85 -4.20 -2.42 5.48
C ALA A 85 -3.33 -1.75 4.41
N LEU A 86 -2.27 -1.03 4.82
CA LEU A 86 -1.35 -0.33 3.92
C LEU A 86 -0.58 -1.29 3.03
N TRP A 87 -0.20 -2.46 3.53
CA TRP A 87 0.39 -3.52 2.71
C TRP A 87 -0.53 -3.95 1.57
N TRP A 88 -1.80 -4.20 1.89
CA TRP A 88 -2.81 -4.57 0.89
C TRP A 88 -3.01 -3.45 -0.15
N ILE A 89 -3.14 -2.21 0.31
CA ILE A 89 -3.31 -1.03 -0.52
C ILE A 89 -2.10 -0.85 -1.45
N THR A 90 -0.88 -0.99 -0.93
CA THR A 90 0.36 -0.87 -1.70
C THR A 90 0.42 -1.91 -2.81
N GLY A 91 0.19 -3.18 -2.49
CA GLY A 91 0.17 -4.25 -3.49
C GLY A 91 -0.90 -4.02 -4.56
N SER A 92 -2.09 -3.58 -4.17
CA SER A 92 -3.19 -3.28 -5.11
C SER A 92 -2.88 -2.09 -6.02
N LEU A 93 -2.33 -1.01 -5.46
CA LEU A 93 -1.89 0.15 -6.22
C LEU A 93 -0.76 -0.22 -7.18
N LEU A 94 0.22 -1.03 -6.74
CA LEU A 94 1.33 -1.46 -7.61
C LEU A 94 0.81 -2.20 -8.85
N LEU A 95 -0.10 -3.17 -8.67
CA LEU A 95 -0.69 -3.92 -9.78
C LEU A 95 -1.52 -3.00 -10.71
N SER A 96 -2.29 -2.06 -10.13
CA SER A 96 -3.06 -1.07 -10.89
C SER A 96 -2.14 -0.13 -11.69
N PHE A 97 -1.02 0.29 -11.11
CA PHE A 97 -0.05 1.14 -11.79
C PHE A 97 0.58 0.43 -12.97
N ASN A 98 0.96 -0.83 -12.79
CA ASN A 98 1.50 -1.66 -13.87
C ASN A 98 0.48 -1.88 -14.98
N ASP A 99 -0.82 -2.05 -14.67
CA ASP A 99 -1.87 -2.15 -15.69
C ASP A 99 -1.95 -0.88 -16.55
N MET A 100 -1.65 0.28 -15.97
CA MET A 100 -1.72 1.57 -16.64
C MET A 100 -0.47 1.91 -17.46
N VAL A 101 0.72 1.55 -16.97
CA VAL A 101 2.01 1.89 -17.60
C VAL A 101 2.57 0.77 -18.48
N PHE A 102 2.39 -0.49 -18.06
CA PHE A 102 2.91 -1.67 -18.75
C PHE A 102 1.80 -2.71 -19.00
N PRO A 103 0.82 -2.43 -19.88
CA PRO A 103 -0.34 -3.31 -20.09
C PRO A 103 0.03 -4.75 -20.52
N TRP A 104 1.21 -4.93 -21.12
CA TRP A 104 1.70 -6.27 -21.49
C TRP A 104 2.00 -7.14 -20.26
N VAL A 105 2.45 -6.57 -19.13
CA VAL A 105 2.78 -7.30 -17.89
C VAL A 105 1.55 -7.98 -17.31
N LYS A 106 0.36 -7.38 -17.46
CA LYS A 106 -0.92 -7.97 -17.04
C LYS A 106 -1.17 -9.36 -17.64
N SER A 107 -0.66 -9.58 -18.86
CA SER A 107 -0.80 -10.85 -19.58
C SER A 107 0.32 -11.84 -19.25
N CYS A 108 1.45 -11.38 -18.72
CA CYS A 108 2.56 -12.22 -18.31
C CYS A 108 2.21 -12.97 -17.02
N ARG A 109 2.16 -14.30 -17.11
CA ARG A 109 1.75 -15.15 -16.00
C ARG A 109 2.73 -16.29 -15.79
N TRP A 110 2.97 -16.62 -14.53
CA TRP A 110 3.71 -17.80 -14.12
C TRP A 110 2.86 -18.57 -13.10
N TRP A 111 2.61 -19.86 -13.36
CA TRP A 111 1.72 -20.72 -12.55
C TRP A 111 0.34 -20.10 -12.25
N GLY A 112 -0.24 -19.40 -13.22
CA GLY A 112 -1.57 -18.81 -13.09
C GLY A 112 -1.62 -17.51 -12.26
N LEU A 113 -0.51 -17.04 -11.69
CA LEU A 113 -0.40 -15.72 -11.08
C LEU A 113 0.25 -14.73 -12.05
N ARG A 114 -0.05 -13.44 -11.89
CA ARG A 114 0.68 -12.38 -12.61
C ARG A 114 2.13 -12.29 -12.12
N VAL A 115 3.06 -12.00 -13.01
CA VAL A 115 4.49 -11.92 -12.66
C VAL A 115 4.78 -10.78 -11.68
N ASP A 116 4.11 -9.63 -11.82
CA ASP A 116 4.24 -8.52 -10.88
C ASP A 116 3.68 -8.85 -9.48
N ALA A 117 2.60 -9.64 -9.41
CA ALA A 117 2.11 -10.16 -8.13
C ALA A 117 3.10 -11.14 -7.49
N TRP A 118 3.79 -11.98 -8.28
CA TRP A 118 4.88 -12.81 -7.77
C TRP A 118 6.03 -11.97 -7.20
N LEU A 119 6.42 -10.89 -7.87
CA LEU A 119 7.47 -10.01 -7.38
C LEU A 119 7.07 -9.33 -6.05
N TRP A 120 5.82 -8.90 -5.94
CA TRP A 120 5.29 -8.34 -4.69
C TRP A 120 5.28 -9.37 -3.55
N LEU A 121 4.71 -10.56 -3.80
CA LEU A 121 4.59 -11.64 -2.81
C LEU A 121 5.92 -12.36 -2.50
N GLY A 122 6.90 -12.26 -3.39
CA GLY A 122 8.23 -12.86 -3.22
C GLY A 122 9.23 -11.93 -2.57
N SER A 123 8.92 -10.62 -2.47
CA SER A 123 9.81 -9.64 -1.87
C SER A 123 9.64 -9.59 -0.36
N VAL A 124 10.74 -9.78 0.37
CA VAL A 124 10.73 -9.83 1.84
C VAL A 124 10.37 -8.47 2.45
N LEU A 125 10.88 -7.37 1.89
CA LEU A 125 10.72 -6.03 2.47
C LEU A 125 9.26 -5.59 2.61
N PRO A 126 8.39 -5.72 1.59
CA PRO A 126 6.96 -5.50 1.73
C PRO A 126 6.33 -6.24 2.90
N HIS A 127 6.66 -7.52 3.11
CA HIS A 127 6.09 -8.30 4.20
C HIS A 127 6.47 -7.73 5.57
N LEU A 128 7.71 -7.28 5.75
CA LEU A 128 8.13 -6.61 6.99
C LEU A 128 7.37 -5.30 7.21
N MET A 129 7.18 -4.50 6.17
CA MET A 129 6.41 -3.25 6.24
C MET A 129 4.91 -3.48 6.50
N GLY A 130 4.40 -4.67 6.16
CA GLY A 130 3.02 -5.07 6.45
C GLY A 130 2.79 -5.58 7.87
N LEU A 131 3.85 -5.83 8.64
CA LEU A 131 3.78 -6.37 9.99
C LEU A 131 4.06 -5.32 11.07
N ALA A 132 4.84 -4.29 10.76
CA ALA A 132 5.23 -3.24 11.70
C ALA A 132 4.75 -1.86 11.24
N MET A 133 4.15 -1.08 12.14
CA MET A 133 3.82 0.30 11.85
C MET A 133 5.07 1.16 11.94
N VAL A 134 5.62 1.51 10.78
CA VAL A 134 6.75 2.41 10.61
C VAL A 134 6.43 3.44 9.52
N PRO A 135 7.12 4.60 9.48
CA PRO A 135 6.88 5.65 8.47
C PRO A 135 6.89 5.15 7.03
N ASP A 136 7.77 4.19 6.70
CA ASP A 136 7.88 3.63 5.35
C ASP A 136 6.63 2.85 4.90
N ALA A 137 5.88 2.25 5.84
CA ALA A 137 4.62 1.57 5.54
C ALA A 137 3.54 2.54 5.01
N LEU A 138 3.58 3.80 5.44
CA LEU A 138 2.71 4.87 4.91
C LEU A 138 3.25 5.46 3.62
N LEU A 139 4.57 5.67 3.54
CA LEU A 139 5.18 6.33 2.40
C LEU A 139 5.03 5.50 1.11
N MET A 140 5.11 4.17 1.19
CA MET A 140 4.96 3.28 0.02
C MET A 140 3.63 3.49 -0.76
N PRO A 141 2.45 3.34 -0.13
CA PRO A 141 1.18 3.53 -0.83
C PRO A 141 0.96 5.00 -1.24
N LEU A 142 1.42 5.97 -0.44
CA LEU A 142 1.36 7.39 -0.79
C LEU A 142 2.17 7.69 -2.05
N THR A 143 3.39 7.16 -2.13
CA THR A 143 4.27 7.32 -3.30
C THR A 143 3.63 6.70 -4.54
N LEU A 144 3.08 5.47 -4.43
CA LEU A 144 2.36 4.86 -5.55
C LEU A 144 1.13 5.66 -5.95
N ALA A 145 0.36 6.19 -5.01
CA ALA A 145 -0.79 7.06 -5.30
C ALA A 145 -0.35 8.34 -6.04
N LEU A 146 0.76 8.97 -5.61
CA LEU A 146 1.36 10.11 -6.30
C LEU A 146 1.79 9.75 -7.72
N MET A 147 2.44 8.59 -7.91
CA MET A 147 2.81 8.11 -9.24
C MET A 147 1.58 7.93 -10.15
N HIS A 148 0.46 7.41 -9.63
CA HIS A 148 -0.80 7.34 -10.39
C HIS A 148 -1.31 8.72 -10.78
N LEU A 149 -1.32 9.68 -9.85
CA LEU A 149 -1.80 11.03 -10.11
C LEU A 149 -0.95 11.73 -11.17
N VAL A 150 0.37 11.65 -11.05
CA VAL A 150 1.32 12.21 -12.03
C VAL A 150 1.13 11.57 -13.40
N TRP A 151 1.01 10.25 -13.47
CA TRP A 151 0.78 9.57 -14.76
C TRP A 151 -0.55 9.98 -15.40
N ARG A 152 -1.63 10.08 -14.62
CA ARG A 152 -2.93 10.55 -15.12
C ARG A 152 -2.87 12.00 -15.62
N LEU A 153 -2.14 12.87 -14.91
CA LEU A 153 -1.89 14.25 -15.36
C LEU A 153 -1.10 14.29 -16.66
N ALA A 154 -0.08 13.43 -16.81
CA ALA A 154 0.70 13.32 -18.03
C ALA A 154 -0.15 12.87 -19.22
N LEU A 155 -1.01 11.85 -19.04
CA LEU A 155 -1.96 11.40 -20.07
C LEU A 155 -3.02 12.46 -20.42
N ALA A 156 -3.35 13.35 -19.49
CA ALA A 156 -4.32 14.41 -19.71
C ALA A 156 -3.71 15.67 -20.35
N GLN A 157 -2.40 15.70 -20.62
CA GLN A 157 -1.77 16.79 -21.35
C GLN A 157 -2.35 16.89 -22.77
N GLY A 158 -2.82 18.07 -23.15
CA GLY A 158 -3.47 18.32 -24.45
C GLY A 158 -4.99 18.08 -24.46
N SER A 159 -5.58 17.60 -23.36
CA SER A 159 -7.04 17.58 -23.21
C SER A 159 -7.58 18.98 -22.95
N GLN A 160 -8.74 19.31 -23.53
CA GLN A 160 -9.47 20.56 -23.25
C GLN A 160 -10.22 20.53 -21.90
N THR A 161 -10.19 19.40 -21.19
CA THR A 161 -10.85 19.24 -19.88
C THR A 161 -9.98 19.79 -18.75
N SER A 162 -10.59 20.51 -17.80
CA SER A 162 -9.89 20.98 -16.61
C SER A 162 -9.43 19.83 -15.72
N ASN A 163 -8.13 19.79 -15.40
CA ASN A 163 -7.49 18.79 -14.54
C ASN A 163 -7.29 19.28 -13.10
N TRP A 164 -8.00 20.32 -12.67
CA TRP A 164 -7.77 20.96 -11.36
C TRP A 164 -7.90 19.99 -10.18
N GLY A 165 -8.86 19.08 -10.22
CA GLY A 165 -9.04 18.06 -9.18
C GLY A 165 -7.82 17.14 -9.02
N LEU A 166 -7.13 16.80 -10.12
CA LEU A 166 -5.91 15.98 -10.08
C LEU A 166 -4.74 16.76 -9.48
N TRP A 167 -4.62 18.06 -9.77
CA TRP A 167 -3.61 18.92 -9.16
C TRP A 167 -3.82 19.12 -7.66
N LEU A 168 -5.07 19.33 -7.23
CA LEU A 168 -5.41 19.40 -5.80
C LEU A 168 -5.11 18.08 -5.09
N ALA A 169 -5.49 16.94 -5.69
CA ALA A 169 -5.18 15.63 -5.15
C ALA A 169 -3.66 15.40 -5.06
N LEU A 170 -2.89 15.84 -6.05
CA LEU A 170 -1.43 15.77 -6.04
C LEU A 170 -0.83 16.60 -4.89
N GLY A 171 -1.28 17.84 -4.72
CA GLY A 171 -0.84 18.71 -3.63
C GLY A 171 -1.15 18.12 -2.24
N LEU A 172 -2.36 17.60 -2.05
CA LEU A 172 -2.76 16.90 -0.82
C LEU A 172 -1.91 15.65 -0.58
N GLY A 173 -1.69 14.84 -1.62
CA GLY A 173 -0.86 13.64 -1.54
C GLY A 173 0.59 13.95 -1.16
N LEU A 174 1.17 15.01 -1.73
CA LEU A 174 2.52 15.47 -1.41
C LEU A 174 2.61 15.97 0.03
N GLY A 175 1.60 16.71 0.49
CA GLY A 175 1.48 17.12 1.89
C GLY A 175 1.42 15.93 2.84
N LEU A 176 0.59 14.93 2.54
CA LEU A 176 0.50 13.70 3.33
C LEU A 176 1.81 12.90 3.31
N ALA A 177 2.49 12.82 2.16
CA ALA A 177 3.81 12.18 2.06
C ALA A 177 4.84 12.87 2.96
N GLY A 178 4.92 14.21 2.92
CA GLY A 178 5.80 14.98 3.80
C GLY A 178 5.43 14.88 5.28
N LEU A 179 4.14 14.69 5.60
CA LEU A 179 3.67 14.41 6.97
C LEU A 179 3.91 12.96 7.39
N SER A 180 4.31 12.06 6.49
CA SER A 180 4.63 10.67 6.79
C SER A 180 6.12 10.46 7.07
N LYS A 181 7.00 11.06 6.26
CA LYS A 181 8.46 10.97 6.37
C LYS A 181 9.10 12.20 5.70
N TYR A 182 10.24 12.67 6.24
CA TYR A 182 10.94 13.86 5.72
C TYR A 182 11.75 13.61 4.43
N THR A 183 11.89 12.34 4.02
CA THR A 183 12.65 11.89 2.84
C THR A 183 11.71 11.57 1.69
#